data_AF-A0A432H1W0-F1
#
_entry.id   AF-A0A432H1W0-F1
#
_cell.length_a   1.000
_cell.length_b   1.000
_cell.length_c   1.000
_cell.angle_alpha   90.00
_cell.angle_beta   90.00
_cell.angle_gamma   90.00
#
_symmetry.space_group_name_H-M   'P 1'
#
loop_
_entity.id
_entity.type
_entity.pdbx_description
1 polymer ?
#
loop_
_entity_poly.entity_id
_entity_poly.type
_entity_poly.pdbx_seq_one_letter_code
_entity_poly.pdbx_strand_id
1 'polypeptide(L)' 'HFRSRPRSGAKETIHETPLLYHLEHDPSEKKDLAKKHPEVIEELRSVALEHRSTLKPVDNQMIKIIGKRPDKE' A
#
# COMPACT_ATOMS: atom_id res chain seq x y z
N HIS A 1 8.60 -0.75 -1.81
CA HIS A 1 8.06 0.25 -2.76
C HIS A 1 6.58 0.47 -2.49
N PHE A 2 6.18 1.73 -2.32
CA PHE A 2 4.78 2.13 -2.17
C PHE A 2 4.16 2.26 -3.56
N ARG A 3 2.96 1.71 -3.77
CA ARG A 3 2.35 1.62 -5.11
C ARG A 3 0.89 2.03 -5.03
N SER A 4 0.48 2.91 -5.95
CA SER A 4 -0.93 3.30 -6.12
C SER A 4 -1.42 2.87 -7.49
N ARG A 5 -2.53 2.13 -7.53
CA ARG A 5 -3.21 1.76 -8.77
C ARG A 5 -4.54 2.51 -8.85
N PRO A 6 -4.74 3.38 -9.86
CA PRO A 6 -6.05 3.96 -10.08
C PRO A 6 -7.07 2.86 -10.42
N ARG A 7 -8.35 3.11 -10.13
CA ARG A 7 -9.45 2.18 -10.46
C ARG A 7 -9.68 2.06 -11.97
N SER A 8 -9.35 3.10 -12.73
CA SER A 8 -9.33 3.07 -14.20
C SER A 8 -8.07 2.33 -14.68
N GLY A 9 -8.09 1.78 -15.90
CA GLY A 9 -6.95 1.05 -16.51
C GLY A 9 -5.68 1.88 -16.76
N ALA A 10 -5.51 3.01 -16.08
CA ALA A 10 -4.29 3.80 -16.05
C ALA A 10 -3.15 3.05 -15.33
N LYS A 11 -1.92 3.44 -15.68
CA LYS A 11 -0.71 2.78 -15.20
C LYS A 11 -0.55 2.95 -13.68
N GLU A 12 -0.05 1.91 -13.03
CA GLU A 12 0.37 1.95 -11.63
C GLU A 12 1.47 3.00 -11.46
N THR A 13 1.36 3.81 -10.42
CA THR A 13 2.41 4.74 -10.02
C THR A 13 3.22 4.11 -8.89
N ILE A 14 4.53 4.01 -9.10
CA ILE A 14 5.49 3.58 -8.09
C ILE A 14 6.00 4.83 -7.39
N HIS A 15 5.93 4.83 -6.06
CA HIS A 15 6.40 5.92 -5.23
C HIS A 15 7.68 5.50 -4.51
N GLU A 16 8.74 6.28 -4.73
CA GLU A 16 10.03 6.12 -4.06
C GLU A 16 9.92 6.49 -2.56
N THR A 17 9.09 7.49 -2.25
CA THR A 17 8.79 7.94 -0.87
C THR A 17 7.32 7.66 -0.57
N PRO A 18 6.96 7.19 0.65
CA PRO A 18 5.57 7.08 1.04
C PRO A 18 4.87 8.43 0.96
N LEU A 19 3.60 8.39 0.55
CA LEU A 19 2.71 9.54 0.61
C LEU A 19 2.20 9.71 2.03
N LEU A 20 1.99 10.95 2.44
CA LEU A 20 1.50 11.29 3.79
C LEU A 20 0.28 12.18 3.67
N TYR A 21 -0.83 11.76 4.27
CA TYR A 21 -2.10 12.47 4.24
C TYR A 21 -2.59 12.74 5.66
N HIS A 22 -3.19 13.91 5.88
CA HIS A 22 -3.78 14.26 7.16
C HIS A 22 -5.30 14.03 7.11
N LEU A 23 -5.77 12.88 7.60
CA LEU A 23 -7.16 12.43 7.42
C LEU A 23 -8.21 13.35 8.06
N GLU A 24 -7.90 14.02 9.18
CA GLU A 24 -8.84 14.95 9.82
C GLU A 24 -9.13 16.17 8.93
N HIS A 25 -8.12 16.66 8.21
CA HIS A 25 -8.23 17.84 7.34
C HIS A 25 -8.48 17.48 5.87
N ASP A 26 -8.10 16.28 5.46
CA ASP A 26 -8.23 15.74 4.10
C ASP A 26 -8.66 14.25 4.16
N PRO A 27 -9.94 13.99 4.46
CA PRO A 27 -10.48 12.63 4.47
C PRO A 27 -10.55 12.01 3.07
N SER A 28 -10.34 12.80 2.01
CA SER A 28 -10.32 12.33 0.63
C SER A 28 -8.90 12.00 0.13
N GLU A 29 -7.88 12.11 0.97
CA GLU A 29 -6.48 11.79 0.66
C GLU A 29 -5.96 12.51 -0.60
N LYS A 30 -6.32 13.79 -0.80
CA LYS A 30 -5.95 14.55 -2.01
C LYS A 30 -4.63 15.28 -1.89
N LYS A 31 -4.26 15.72 -0.68
CA LYS A 31 -3.10 16.58 -0.42
C LYS A 31 -1.95 15.79 0.21
N ASP A 32 -0.94 15.49 -0.60
CA ASP A 32 0.30 14.93 -0.09
C ASP A 32 1.09 15.97 0.73
N LEU A 33 1.46 15.57 1.95
CA LEU A 33 2.25 16.35 2.90
C LEU A 33 3.62 15.71 3.16
N ALA A 34 3.98 14.65 2.44
CA ALA A 34 5.20 13.88 2.69
C ALA A 34 6.47 14.75 2.67
N LYS A 35 6.55 15.68 1.71
CA LYS A 35 7.69 16.60 1.58
C LYS A 35 7.80 17.62 2.72
N LYS A 36 6.70 17.90 3.43
CA LYS A 36 6.64 18.90 4.50
C LYS A 36 6.92 18.31 5.87
N HIS A 37 6.64 17.02 6.07
CA HIS A 37 6.79 16.32 7.35
C HIS A 37 7.58 15.02 7.19
N PRO A 38 8.88 15.08 6.86
CA PRO A 38 9.72 13.89 6.75
C PRO A 38 9.88 13.16 8.09
N GLU A 39 9.79 13.87 9.22
CA GLU A 39 9.86 13.31 10.57
C GLU A 39 8.75 12.28 10.85
N VAL A 40 7.52 12.57 10.42
CA VAL A 40 6.35 11.70 10.59
C VAL A 40 6.48 10.44 9.74
N ILE A 41 7.10 10.56 8.56
CA ILE A 41 7.37 9.41 7.69
C ILE A 41 8.32 8.43 8.37
N GLU A 42 9.39 8.93 9.00
CA GLU A 42 10.38 8.08 9.68
C GLU A 42 9.78 7.39 10.91
N GLU A 43 8.93 8.09 11.67
CA GLU A 43 8.21 7.50 12.80
C GLU A 43 7.27 6.38 12.32
N LEU A 44 6.43 6.66 11.32
CA LEU A 44 5.51 5.66 10.75
C LEU A 44 6.24 4.47 10.14
N ARG A 45 7.42 4.68 9.54
CA ARG A 45 8.28 3.58 9.03
C ARG A 45 8.78 2.69 10.15
N SER A 46 9.21 3.29 11.25
CA SER A 46 9.69 2.55 12.43
C SER A 46 8.58 1.67 13.00
N VAL A 47 7.41 2.27 13.25
CA VAL A 47 6.23 1.55 13.75
C VAL A 47 5.78 0.45 12.78
N ALA A 48 5.76 0.71 11.48
CA ALA A 48 5.40 -0.29 10.47
C ALA A 48 6.39 -1.46 10.43
N LEU A 49 7.69 -1.19 10.62
CA LEU A 49 8.73 -2.22 10.64
C LEU A 49 8.65 -3.08 11.92
N GLU A 50 8.42 -2.45 13.07
CA GLU A 50 8.17 -3.16 14.33
C GLU A 50 6.94 -4.05 14.20
N HIS A 51 5.82 -3.50 13.71
CA HIS A 51 4.59 -4.27 13.48
C HIS A 51 4.85 -5.47 12.57
N ARG A 52 5.49 -5.27 11.41
CA ARG A 52 5.81 -6.36 10.48
C ARG A 52 6.70 -7.43 11.10
N SER A 53 7.60 -7.07 12.01
CA SER A 53 8.48 -8.02 12.69
C SER A 53 7.72 -8.91 13.68
N THR A 54 6.60 -8.43 14.22
CA THR A 54 5.72 -9.24 15.11
C THR A 54 4.77 -10.17 14.35
N LEU A 55 4.52 -9.92 13.05
CA LEU A 55 3.57 -10.70 12.26
C LEU A 55 4.18 -12.04 11.82
N LYS A 56 3.47 -13.12 12.16
CA LYS A 56 3.76 -14.45 11.60
C LYS A 56 2.97 -14.61 10.29
N PRO A 57 3.64 -14.76 9.14
CA PRO A 57 2.93 -14.94 7.87
C PRO A 57 2.14 -16.24 7.90
N VAL A 58 0.89 -16.18 7.46
CA VAL A 58 0.02 -17.35 7.31
C VAL A 58 -0.20 -17.65 5.84
N ASP A 59 -0.56 -18.90 5.54
CA ASP A 59 -0.93 -19.33 4.20
C ASP A 59 -2.01 -18.41 3.58
N ASN A 60 -1.71 -17.89 2.39
CA ASN A 60 -2.67 -17.11 1.62
C ASN A 60 -3.80 -18.02 1.11
N GLN A 61 -5.02 -17.77 1.59
CA GLN A 61 -6.21 -18.57 1.27
C GLN A 61 -6.81 -18.26 -0.12
N MET A 62 -6.47 -17.11 -0.71
CA MET A 62 -7.01 -16.69 -2.02
C MET A 62 -6.25 -17.29 -3.20
N ILE A 63 -5.05 -17.84 -2.98
CA ILE A 63 -4.26 -18.53 -4.03
C ILE A 63 -4.70 -19.98 -4.19
N LYS A 64 -5.29 -20.60 -3.14
CA LYS A 64 -5.55 -22.04 -3.09
C LYS A 64 -6.68 -22.52 -4.01
N ILE A 65 -7.47 -21.62 -4.63
CA ILE A 65 -8.51 -22.01 -5.58
C ILE A 65 -8.52 -21.08 -6.81
N ILE A 66 -7.67 -21.39 -7.79
CA ILE A 66 -8.11 -21.36 -9.19
C ILE A 66 -7.63 -22.68 -9.79
N GLY A 67 -8.42 -23.74 -9.60
CA GLY A 67 -8.33 -24.90 -10.48
C GLY A 67 -8.41 -24.38 -11.91
N LYS A 68 -7.47 -24.81 -12.77
CA LYS A 68 -7.42 -24.51 -14.21
C LYS A 68 -8.83 -24.23 -14.74
N ARG A 69 -9.11 -23.00 -15.18
CA ARG A 69 -10.20 -22.84 -16.15
C ARG A 69 -9.76 -23.69 -17.35
N PRO A 70 -10.55 -24.68 -17.80
CA PRO A 70 -10.22 -25.36 -19.04
C PRO A 70 -10.15 -24.30 -20.12
N ASP A 71 -9.07 -24.37 -20.87
CA ASP A 71 -8.76 -23.53 -22.01
C ASP A 71 -9.96 -23.64 -22.96
N LYS A 72 -10.68 -22.53 -23.19
CA LYS A 72 -11.69 -22.50 -24.26
C LYS A 72 -10.93 -22.39 -25.57
N GLU A 73 -10.88 -23.51 -26.31
CA GLU A 73 -10.64 -23.58 -27.76
C GLU A 73 -11.49 -22.58 -28.54
#